data_AF-A0A1Q7EDA8-F1
#
_entry.id   AF-A0A1Q7EDA8-F1
#
_cell.length_a   1.000
_cell.length_b   1.000
_cell.length_c   1.000
_cell.angle_alpha   90.00
_cell.angle_beta   90.00
_cell.angle_gamma   90.00
#
_symmetry.space_group_name_H-M   'P 1'
#
loop_
_entity.id
_entity.type
_entity.pdbx_description
1 polymer ?
#
loop_
_entity_poly.entity_id
_entity_poly.type
_entity_poly.pdbx_seq_one_letter_code
_entity_poly.pdbx_strand_id
1 'polypeptide(L)'
;MTQQVTDPVASKAVFDREIAEYRENEGEYRKLGWLLLEAEYPRVLVVMAAAHLLPAPVLFGLALDYTNYPVEPPALRFVDPFTGEEVPFDKLPNHLLRGEKLAMPAILAPQGMNAEAVVPRNELVLQHHGGPAILCHPGVREYHEHPAHTGDAWELHAGEGRLNRLLDIVYRFGIRPVQAQVQLTVVYPQTAPGI
;
A
#
# COMPACT_ATOMS: atom_id res chain seq x y z
N MET A 1 -3.82 -1.27 -20.81
CA MET A 1 -4.82 -0.19 -20.70
C MET A 1 -6.13 -0.84 -20.30
N THR A 2 -6.72 -0.42 -19.18
CA THR A 2 -8.03 -0.90 -18.72
C THR A 2 -9.12 -0.37 -19.66
N GLN A 3 -10.10 -1.20 -20.02
CA GLN A 3 -11.25 -0.76 -20.81
C GLN A 3 -12.24 -0.03 -19.91
N GLN A 4 -12.69 1.16 -20.33
CA GLN A 4 -13.75 1.91 -19.66
C GLN A 4 -15.09 1.20 -19.88
N VAL A 5 -15.76 0.80 -18.79
CA VAL A 5 -17.10 0.17 -18.83
C VAL A 5 -18.17 0.99 -18.11
N THR A 6 -17.77 1.94 -17.28
CA THR A 6 -18.66 2.89 -16.59
C THR A 6 -18.76 4.20 -17.35
N ASP A 7 -19.75 5.03 -17.00
CA ASP A 7 -19.78 6.43 -17.41
C ASP A 7 -18.53 7.17 -16.85
N PRO A 8 -17.62 7.68 -17.71
CA PRO A 8 -16.43 8.39 -17.26
C PRO A 8 -16.74 9.62 -16.40
N VAL A 9 -17.88 10.28 -16.62
CA VAL A 9 -18.26 11.47 -15.86
C VAL A 9 -18.59 11.09 -14.42
N ALA A 10 -19.30 9.97 -14.22
CA ALA A 10 -19.61 9.46 -12.89
C ALA A 10 -18.36 8.99 -12.16
N SER A 11 -17.47 8.25 -12.84
CA SER A 11 -16.19 7.80 -12.26
C SER A 11 -15.27 8.97 -11.91
N LYS A 12 -15.19 9.98 -12.78
CA LYS A 12 -14.45 11.20 -12.50
C LYS A 12 -15.02 11.98 -11.32
N ALA A 13 -16.35 12.10 -11.20
CA ALA A 13 -16.96 12.79 -10.07
C ALA A 13 -16.62 12.13 -8.73
N VAL A 14 -16.54 10.80 -8.70
CA VAL A 14 -16.10 10.06 -7.51
C VAL A 14 -14.60 10.27 -7.27
N PHE A 15 -13.76 10.17 -8.30
CA PHE A 15 -12.33 10.47 -8.21
C PHE A 15 -12.07 11.86 -7.62
N ASP A 16 -12.74 12.89 -8.16
CA ASP A 16 -12.59 14.28 -7.71
C ASP A 16 -12.94 14.44 -6.23
N ARG A 17 -13.97 13.72 -5.75
CA ARG A 17 -14.34 13.69 -4.34
C ARG A 17 -13.26 13.04 -3.46
N GLU A 18 -12.71 11.90 -3.88
CA GLU A 18 -11.64 11.22 -3.12
C GLU A 18 -10.38 12.10 -3.04
N ILE A 19 -10.03 12.80 -4.13
CA ILE A 19 -8.91 13.75 -4.14
C ILE A 19 -9.19 14.97 -3.25
N ALA A 20 -10.41 15.53 -3.29
CA ALA A 20 -10.79 16.65 -2.44
C ALA A 20 -10.64 16.29 -0.95
N GLU A 21 -11.16 15.13 -0.54
CA GLU A 21 -11.03 14.63 0.84
C GLU A 21 -9.57 14.39 1.24
N TYR A 22 -8.74 13.87 0.32
CA TYR A 22 -7.31 13.75 0.56
C TYR A 22 -6.67 15.11 0.83
N ARG A 23 -6.97 16.11 -0.01
CA ARG A 23 -6.40 17.46 0.06
C ARG A 23 -6.81 18.19 1.34
N GLU A 24 -8.03 17.98 1.83
CA GLU A 24 -8.49 18.51 3.12
C GLU A 24 -7.62 18.04 4.30
N ASN A 25 -7.06 16.84 4.21
CA ASN A 25 -6.28 16.19 5.27
C ASN A 25 -4.78 16.07 4.94
N GLU A 26 -4.31 16.68 3.85
CA GLU A 26 -2.96 16.49 3.31
C GLU A 26 -1.86 16.82 4.33
N GLY A 27 -2.08 17.82 5.16
CA GLY A 27 -1.13 18.19 6.23
C GLY A 27 -0.89 17.07 7.24
N GLU A 28 -1.93 16.31 7.60
CA GLU A 28 -1.81 15.17 8.51
C GLU A 28 -1.20 13.95 7.79
N TYR A 29 -1.61 13.70 6.55
CA TYR A 29 -1.06 12.61 5.74
C TYR A 29 0.44 12.79 5.44
N ARG A 30 0.89 14.02 5.24
CA ARG A 30 2.31 14.34 5.08
C ARG A 30 3.13 13.97 6.33
N LYS A 31 2.58 14.17 7.54
CA LYS A 31 3.24 13.76 8.79
C LYS A 31 3.37 12.23 8.92
N LEU A 32 2.45 11.49 8.30
CA LEU A 32 2.50 10.03 8.19
C LEU A 32 3.42 9.53 7.07
N GLY A 33 4.00 10.44 6.28
CA GLY A 33 4.87 10.12 5.15
C GLY A 33 4.12 9.80 3.85
N TRP A 34 2.85 10.19 3.72
CA TRP A 34 2.07 10.01 2.50
C TRP A 34 2.15 11.29 1.67
N LEU A 35 2.75 11.21 0.49
CA LEU A 35 2.98 12.38 -0.37
C LEU A 35 2.28 12.16 -1.70
N LEU A 36 1.24 12.95 -1.97
CA LEU A 36 0.52 12.89 -3.23
C LEU A 36 1.36 13.55 -4.33
N LEU A 37 1.87 12.73 -5.25
CA LEU A 37 2.75 13.14 -6.33
C LEU A 37 1.98 13.42 -7.62
N GLU A 38 0.99 12.60 -7.96
CA GLU A 38 0.13 12.75 -9.14
C GLU A 38 -1.34 12.57 -8.75
N ALA A 39 -2.21 13.40 -9.31
CA ALA A 39 -3.65 13.33 -9.14
C ALA A 39 -4.35 13.84 -10.41
N GLU A 40 -4.28 13.05 -11.48
CA GLU A 40 -4.91 13.35 -12.76
C GLU A 40 -5.79 12.16 -13.16
N TYR A 41 -7.10 12.38 -13.31
CA TYR A 41 -8.04 11.29 -13.61
C TYR A 41 -7.59 10.48 -14.83
N PRO A 42 -7.56 9.14 -14.76
CA PRO A 42 -8.03 8.29 -13.66
C PRO A 42 -6.96 7.89 -12.63
N ARG A 43 -5.76 8.48 -12.70
CA ARG A 43 -4.57 8.05 -11.98
C ARG A 43 -4.29 8.86 -10.71
N VAL A 44 -3.82 8.15 -9.70
CA VAL A 44 -3.26 8.74 -8.48
C VAL A 44 -1.92 8.08 -8.21
N LEU A 45 -0.90 8.87 -7.87
CA LEU A 45 0.38 8.35 -7.37
C LEU A 45 0.67 8.96 -6.01
N VAL A 46 0.77 8.10 -4.98
CA VAL A 46 1.14 8.50 -3.63
C VAL A 46 2.45 7.84 -3.24
N VAL A 47 3.44 8.64 -2.84
CA VAL A 47 4.69 8.14 -2.27
C VAL A 47 4.48 7.77 -0.81
N MET A 48 4.97 6.60 -0.41
CA MET A 48 4.93 6.09 0.95
C MET A 48 6.33 6.14 1.56
N ALA A 49 6.54 7.05 2.51
CA ALA A 49 7.75 7.19 3.29
C ALA A 49 7.54 6.75 4.74
N ALA A 50 8.58 6.20 5.36
CA ALA A 50 8.56 5.90 6.80
C ALA A 50 8.97 7.14 7.60
N ALA A 51 8.05 8.11 7.70
CA ALA A 51 8.29 9.40 8.36
C ALA A 51 8.62 9.30 9.87
N HIS A 52 8.35 8.16 10.51
CA HIS A 52 8.73 7.87 11.89
C HIS A 52 10.21 7.48 12.06
N LEU A 53 10.97 7.32 10.96
CA LEU A 53 12.40 7.03 10.97
C LEU A 53 13.21 8.28 10.61
N LEU A 54 14.47 8.32 11.06
CA LEU A 54 15.40 9.43 10.79
C LEU A 54 16.73 8.90 10.21
N PRO A 55 17.12 9.31 8.99
CA PRO A 55 16.30 10.06 8.02
C PRO A 55 15.08 9.25 7.57
N ALA A 56 14.00 9.92 7.12
CA ALA A 56 12.78 9.27 6.67
C ALA A 56 12.98 8.65 5.27
N PRO A 57 13.10 7.31 5.15
CA PRO A 57 13.32 6.70 3.85
C PRO A 57 12.02 6.69 3.05
N VAL A 58 12.13 6.96 1.75
CA VAL A 58 11.09 6.67 0.76
C VAL A 58 11.14 5.18 0.46
N LEU A 59 10.01 4.49 0.59
CA LEU A 59 9.97 3.03 0.46
C LEU A 59 9.46 2.59 -0.91
N PHE A 60 8.29 3.07 -1.31
CA PHE A 60 7.66 2.81 -2.61
C PHE A 60 6.55 3.84 -2.87
N GLY A 61 6.04 3.87 -4.10
CA GLY A 61 4.82 4.54 -4.50
C GLY A 61 3.64 3.57 -4.60
N LEU A 62 2.43 4.11 -4.46
CA LEU A 62 1.17 3.45 -4.74
C LEU A 62 0.54 4.14 -5.95
N ALA A 63 0.47 3.42 -7.07
CA ALA A 63 -0.23 3.86 -8.26
C ALA A 63 -1.65 3.28 -8.26
N LEU A 64 -2.65 4.15 -8.23
CA LEU A 64 -4.06 3.76 -8.28
C LEU A 64 -4.69 4.18 -9.62
N ASP A 65 -5.61 3.36 -10.11
CA ASP A 65 -6.38 3.60 -11.33
C ASP A 65 -7.89 3.48 -11.03
N TYR A 66 -8.59 4.60 -11.22
CA TYR A 66 -10.01 4.80 -10.92
C TYR A 66 -10.91 4.72 -12.17
N THR A 67 -10.44 4.19 -13.31
CA THR A 67 -11.17 4.21 -14.60
C THR A 67 -12.63 3.77 -14.46
N ASN A 68 -12.89 2.67 -13.75
CA ASN A 68 -14.24 2.10 -13.60
C ASN A 68 -14.81 2.23 -12.18
N TYR A 69 -14.19 3.00 -11.29
CA TYR A 69 -14.67 3.16 -9.93
C TYR A 69 -15.93 4.04 -9.88
N PRO A 70 -16.98 3.72 -9.11
CA PRO A 70 -17.08 2.65 -8.11
C PRO A 70 -17.73 1.35 -8.57
N VAL A 71 -18.03 1.18 -9.86
CA VAL A 71 -18.64 -0.06 -10.38
C VAL A 71 -17.65 -1.22 -10.30
N GLU A 72 -16.37 -0.94 -10.51
CA GLU A 72 -15.26 -1.83 -10.20
C GLU A 72 -14.39 -1.19 -9.11
N PRO A 73 -13.69 -1.99 -8.29
CA PRO A 73 -12.68 -1.44 -7.39
C PRO A 73 -11.56 -0.73 -8.19
N PRO A 74 -10.86 0.23 -7.57
CA PRO A 74 -9.65 0.78 -8.18
C PRO A 74 -8.60 -0.32 -8.32
N ALA A 75 -7.82 -0.26 -9.38
CA ALA A 75 -6.57 -1.03 -9.44
C ALA A 75 -5.52 -0.35 -8.56
N LEU A 76 -4.66 -1.13 -7.90
CA LEU A 76 -3.59 -0.63 -7.05
C LEU A 76 -2.30 -1.41 -7.32
N ARG A 77 -1.23 -0.68 -7.63
CA ARG A 77 0.10 -1.24 -7.89
C ARG A 77 1.16 -0.59 -7.00
N PHE A 78 2.10 -1.41 -6.54
CA PHE A 78 3.33 -0.93 -5.90
C PHE A 78 4.32 -0.54 -6.99
N VAL A 79 4.80 0.70 -6.97
CA VAL A 79 5.70 1.25 -7.99
C VAL A 79 6.90 1.93 -7.36
N ASP A 80 8.02 2.00 -8.09
CA ASP A 80 9.10 2.91 -7.75
C ASP A 80 8.57 4.34 -7.91
N PRO A 81 8.66 5.19 -6.88
CA PRO A 81 8.06 6.52 -6.91
C PRO A 81 8.81 7.52 -7.81
N PHE A 82 10.02 7.18 -8.27
CA PHE A 82 10.84 8.00 -9.15
C PHE A 82 10.72 7.59 -10.62
N THR A 83 10.54 6.30 -10.91
CA THR A 83 10.41 5.81 -12.30
C THR A 83 8.98 5.46 -12.69
N GLY A 84 8.11 5.17 -11.73
CA GLY A 84 6.76 4.67 -11.96
C GLY A 84 6.68 3.20 -12.36
N GLU A 85 7.82 2.48 -12.41
CA GLU A 85 7.88 1.06 -12.72
C GLU A 85 7.40 0.22 -11.55
N GLU A 86 6.76 -0.93 -11.81
CA GLU A 86 6.28 -1.80 -10.74
C GLU A 86 7.42 -2.38 -9.89
N VAL A 87 7.23 -2.39 -8.58
CA VAL A 87 8.17 -3.00 -7.63
C VAL A 87 7.87 -4.50 -7.55
N PRO A 88 8.85 -5.36 -7.89
CA PRO A 88 8.70 -6.80 -7.68
C PRO A 88 8.50 -7.12 -6.19
N PHE A 89 7.78 -8.20 -5.90
CA PHE A 89 7.45 -8.59 -4.53
C PHE A 89 8.70 -8.76 -3.63
N ASP A 90 9.78 -9.35 -4.15
CA ASP A 90 11.05 -9.55 -3.44
C ASP A 90 11.83 -8.26 -3.16
N LYS A 91 11.41 -7.13 -3.75
CA LYS A 91 12.01 -5.81 -3.55
C LYS A 91 11.21 -4.93 -2.59
N LEU A 92 10.05 -5.38 -2.12
CA LEU A 92 9.29 -4.64 -1.11
C LEU A 92 9.98 -4.76 0.26
N PRO A 93 10.02 -3.68 1.06
CA PRO A 93 10.75 -3.65 2.34
C PRO A 93 10.13 -4.58 3.41
N ASN A 94 8.86 -4.91 3.27
CA ASN A 94 8.19 -5.96 4.01
C ASN A 94 6.97 -6.48 3.23
N HIS A 95 6.44 -7.62 3.65
CA HIS A 95 5.30 -8.27 3.00
C HIS A 95 3.95 -7.89 3.62
N LEU A 96 3.81 -6.66 4.14
CA LEU A 96 2.57 -6.14 4.76
C LEU A 96 1.95 -7.10 5.81
N LEU A 97 2.77 -7.68 6.68
CA LEU A 97 2.33 -8.74 7.60
C LEU A 97 1.27 -8.21 8.59
N ARG A 98 0.13 -8.90 8.68
CA ARG A 98 -0.86 -8.64 9.73
C ARG A 98 -0.39 -9.31 11.03
N GLY A 99 0.13 -8.52 11.97
CA GLY A 99 0.39 -9.02 13.32
C GLY A 99 -0.92 -9.18 14.11
N GLU A 100 -1.38 -10.40 14.31
CA GLU A 100 -2.37 -10.68 15.35
C GLU A 100 -1.66 -10.81 16.71
N LYS A 101 -2.11 -10.02 17.70
CA LYS A 101 -1.75 -10.30 19.09
C LYS A 101 -2.50 -11.55 19.53
N LEU A 102 -1.86 -12.72 19.47
CA LEU A 102 -2.38 -13.89 20.17
C LEU A 102 -2.12 -13.71 21.67
N ALA A 103 -3.18 -13.62 22.47
CA ALA A 103 -3.05 -13.84 23.91
C ALA A 103 -2.67 -15.32 24.10
N MET A 104 -1.43 -15.59 24.53
CA MET A 104 -1.07 -16.95 24.95
C MET A 104 -1.94 -17.35 26.15
N PRO A 105 -2.57 -18.53 26.15
CA PRO A 105 -3.23 -19.04 27.35
C PRO A 105 -2.21 -19.08 28.49
N ALA A 106 -2.54 -18.49 29.64
CA ALA A 106 -1.65 -18.31 30.79
C ALA A 106 -0.98 -19.60 31.32
N ILE A 107 -1.47 -20.76 30.90
CA ILE A 107 -0.96 -22.09 31.24
C ILE A 107 0.43 -22.37 30.64
N LEU A 108 0.82 -21.66 29.57
CA LEU A 108 2.11 -21.83 28.88
C LEU A 108 3.11 -20.69 29.15
N ALA A 109 2.72 -19.67 29.92
CA ALA A 109 3.60 -18.53 30.22
C ALA A 109 4.54 -18.88 31.41
N PRO A 110 5.86 -18.69 31.28
CA PRO A 110 6.77 -18.76 32.43
C PRO A 110 6.30 -17.79 33.52
N GLN A 111 6.26 -18.25 34.78
CA GLN A 111 5.78 -17.45 35.91
C GLN A 111 6.52 -16.11 35.98
N GLY A 112 5.78 -15.00 35.84
CA GLY A 112 6.30 -13.64 35.97
C GLY A 112 6.46 -12.86 34.65
N MET A 113 6.17 -13.45 33.49
CA MET A 113 6.15 -12.72 32.21
C MET A 113 4.73 -12.59 31.65
N ASN A 114 4.31 -11.36 31.34
CA ASN A 114 3.19 -11.13 30.43
C ASN A 114 3.61 -11.63 29.04
N ALA A 115 3.22 -12.87 28.70
CA ALA A 115 3.53 -13.47 27.41
C ALA A 115 2.60 -12.92 26.31
N GLU A 116 2.72 -11.63 26.00
CA GLU A 116 2.28 -11.11 24.70
C GLU A 116 3.33 -11.52 23.64
N ALA A 117 3.26 -12.78 23.21
CA ALA A 117 3.99 -13.21 22.01
C ALA A 117 3.18 -12.74 20.79
N VAL A 118 3.66 -11.71 20.09
CA VAL A 118 3.15 -11.39 18.74
C VAL A 118 3.61 -12.52 17.82
N VAL A 119 2.73 -13.48 17.57
CA VAL A 119 2.96 -14.48 16.52
C VAL A 119 2.54 -13.85 15.21
N PRO A 120 3.45 -13.62 14.24
CA PRO A 120 3.04 -13.17 12.92
C PRO A 120 2.20 -14.28 12.27
N ARG A 121 0.88 -14.15 12.32
CA ARG A 121 -0.03 -14.99 11.54
C ARG A 121 -0.37 -14.28 10.24
N ASN A 122 0.09 -14.91 9.17
CA ASN A 122 -0.27 -14.72 7.78
C ASN A 122 0.32 -13.49 7.07
N GLU A 123 0.91 -13.77 5.91
CA GLU A 123 1.38 -12.84 4.87
C GLU A 123 0.22 -12.08 4.19
N LEU A 124 -0.82 -11.74 4.96
CA LEU A 124 -2.20 -11.66 4.49
C LEU A 124 -2.57 -10.41 3.68
N VAL A 125 -1.61 -9.54 3.36
CA VAL A 125 -1.91 -8.31 2.63
C VAL A 125 -1.13 -8.24 1.33
N LEU A 126 -0.20 -9.16 1.07
CA LEU A 126 0.43 -9.33 -0.25
C LEU A 126 0.49 -10.80 -0.68
N GLN A 127 0.01 -11.09 -1.89
CA GLN A 127 0.25 -12.38 -2.55
C GLN A 127 1.15 -12.18 -3.77
N HIS A 128 1.89 -13.24 -4.11
CA HIS A 128 2.75 -13.31 -5.28
C HIS A 128 2.75 -14.75 -5.82
N HIS A 129 2.27 -14.95 -7.05
CA HIS A 129 2.34 -16.21 -7.78
C HIS A 129 3.22 -16.09 -9.04
N GLY A 130 4.45 -15.57 -8.89
CA GLY A 130 5.36 -15.33 -10.02
C GLY A 130 5.11 -14.03 -10.79
N GLY A 131 4.27 -13.11 -10.27
CA GLY A 131 3.91 -11.82 -10.87
C GLY A 131 4.24 -10.58 -10.00
N PRO A 132 3.63 -9.41 -10.21
CA PRO A 132 3.81 -8.28 -9.30
C PRO A 132 3.17 -8.53 -7.93
N ALA A 133 3.55 -7.74 -6.93
CA ALA A 133 2.93 -7.78 -5.61
C ALA A 133 1.51 -7.23 -5.67
N ILE A 134 0.52 -7.99 -5.18
CA ILE A 134 -0.89 -7.55 -5.15
C ILE A 134 -1.37 -7.31 -3.73
N LEU A 135 -2.10 -6.21 -3.51
CA LEU A 135 -2.75 -5.96 -2.22
C LEU A 135 -3.92 -6.93 -2.03
N CYS A 136 -3.83 -7.84 -1.06
CA CYS A 136 -4.91 -8.80 -0.74
C CYS A 136 -6.02 -8.13 0.10
N HIS A 137 -6.72 -7.16 -0.49
CA HIS A 137 -7.80 -6.42 0.16
C HIS A 137 -9.00 -6.28 -0.79
N PRO A 138 -10.26 -6.51 -0.34
CA PRO A 138 -11.45 -6.39 -1.20
C PRO A 138 -11.63 -5.01 -1.83
N GLY A 139 -11.03 -3.99 -1.24
CA GLY A 139 -10.97 -2.63 -1.81
C GLY A 139 -10.23 -2.48 -3.14
N VAL A 140 -9.54 -3.50 -3.68
CA VAL A 140 -8.74 -3.37 -4.91
C VAL A 140 -9.10 -4.41 -5.97
N ARG A 141 -8.89 -4.05 -7.25
CA ARG A 141 -9.25 -4.89 -8.40
C ARG A 141 -8.47 -6.19 -8.45
N GLU A 142 -7.18 -6.11 -8.18
CA GLU A 142 -6.27 -7.25 -8.20
C GLU A 142 -6.70 -8.34 -7.20
N TYR A 143 -7.37 -7.98 -6.10
CA TYR A 143 -7.94 -8.94 -5.17
C TYR A 143 -9.07 -9.75 -5.83
N HIS A 144 -10.05 -9.08 -6.45
CA HIS A 144 -11.21 -9.74 -7.05
C HIS A 144 -10.89 -10.52 -8.33
N GLU A 145 -9.83 -10.14 -9.04
CA GLU A 145 -9.33 -10.86 -10.23
C GLU A 145 -8.46 -12.09 -9.86
N HIS A 146 -8.07 -12.22 -8.59
CA HIS A 146 -7.18 -13.30 -8.17
C HIS A 146 -7.94 -14.62 -7.92
N PRO A 147 -7.46 -15.77 -8.43
CA PRO A 147 -8.14 -17.06 -8.27
C PRO A 147 -8.41 -17.46 -6.81
N ALA A 148 -7.55 -17.03 -5.86
CA ALA A 148 -7.72 -17.31 -4.44
C ALA A 148 -8.91 -16.59 -3.79
N HIS A 149 -9.52 -15.62 -4.47
CA HIS A 149 -10.65 -14.81 -3.99
C HIS A 149 -11.92 -15.02 -4.82
N THR A 150 -12.00 -16.16 -5.52
CA THR A 150 -13.19 -16.55 -6.26
C THR A 150 -14.40 -16.66 -5.32
N GLY A 151 -15.52 -16.03 -5.69
CA GLY A 151 -16.77 -16.06 -4.93
C GLY A 151 -16.96 -14.89 -3.97
N ASP A 152 -16.00 -13.96 -3.90
CA ASP A 152 -16.10 -12.72 -3.15
C ASP A 152 -16.40 -11.55 -4.09
N ALA A 153 -17.66 -11.12 -4.15
CA ALA A 153 -18.15 -10.16 -5.13
C ALA A 153 -17.91 -8.71 -4.68
N TRP A 154 -17.37 -7.86 -5.55
CA TRP A 154 -17.04 -6.46 -5.24
C TRP A 154 -18.22 -5.65 -4.69
N GLU A 155 -19.43 -5.95 -5.16
CA GLU A 155 -20.66 -5.27 -4.76
C GLU A 155 -20.93 -5.36 -3.25
N LEU A 156 -20.33 -6.33 -2.56
CA LEU A 156 -20.40 -6.50 -1.11
C LEU A 156 -19.46 -5.56 -0.34
N HIS A 157 -18.52 -4.90 -1.02
CA HIS A 157 -17.42 -4.12 -0.45
C HIS A 157 -17.46 -2.64 -0.84
N ALA A 158 -18.67 -2.10 -1.04
CA ALA A 158 -18.85 -0.70 -1.39
C ALA A 158 -18.13 0.24 -0.42
N GLY A 159 -17.27 1.11 -0.96
CA GLY A 159 -16.48 2.07 -0.18
C GLY A 159 -15.17 1.52 0.38
N GLU A 160 -14.83 0.24 0.16
CA GLU A 160 -13.54 -0.29 0.56
C GLU A 160 -12.38 0.17 -0.32
N GLY A 161 -12.67 0.63 -1.54
CA GLY A 161 -11.70 1.18 -2.52
C GLY A 161 -11.43 2.68 -2.41
N ARG A 162 -11.80 3.31 -1.29
CA ARG A 162 -11.54 4.73 -1.04
C ARG A 162 -10.04 5.00 -0.89
N LEU A 163 -9.57 6.12 -1.42
CA LEU A 163 -8.14 6.42 -1.49
C LEU A 163 -7.51 6.40 -0.09
N ASN A 164 -8.05 7.21 0.82
CA ASN A 164 -7.54 7.32 2.19
C ASN A 164 -7.56 5.99 2.97
N ARG A 165 -8.57 5.15 2.73
CA ARG A 165 -8.67 3.82 3.35
C ARG A 165 -7.56 2.90 2.86
N LEU A 166 -7.32 2.84 1.55
CA LEU A 166 -6.26 2.02 0.96
C LEU A 166 -4.88 2.47 1.47
N LEU A 167 -4.65 3.79 1.53
CA LEU A 167 -3.41 4.35 2.09
C LEU A 167 -3.23 4.00 3.57
N ASP A 168 -4.29 4.07 4.39
CA ASP A 168 -4.24 3.69 5.81
C ASP A 168 -3.89 2.22 6.01
N ILE A 169 -4.47 1.32 5.20
CA ILE A 169 -4.16 -0.11 5.24
C ILE A 169 -2.67 -0.33 4.93
N VAL A 170 -2.18 0.22 3.82
CA VAL A 170 -0.77 0.06 3.44
C VAL A 170 0.15 0.69 4.48
N TYR A 171 -0.20 1.86 5.03
CA TYR A 171 0.59 2.47 6.10
C TYR A 171 0.65 1.59 7.34
N ARG A 172 -0.50 1.13 7.83
CA ARG A 172 -0.63 0.38 9.09
C ARG A 172 0.15 -0.93 9.06
N PHE A 173 0.11 -1.63 7.93
CA PHE A 173 0.73 -2.96 7.81
C PHE A 173 2.09 -2.92 7.11
N GLY A 174 2.38 -1.87 6.33
CA GLY A 174 3.56 -1.80 5.47
C GLY A 174 4.57 -0.74 5.77
N ILE A 175 4.17 0.33 6.43
CA ILE A 175 5.09 1.44 6.72
C ILE A 175 5.35 1.48 8.21
N ARG A 176 4.29 1.52 9.03
CA ARG A 176 4.39 1.61 10.48
C ARG A 176 5.22 0.49 11.12
N PRO A 177 5.17 -0.78 10.68
CA PRO A 177 6.00 -1.83 11.27
C PRO A 177 7.46 -1.78 10.83
N VAL A 178 7.83 -0.95 9.84
CA VAL A 178 9.21 -0.84 9.38
C VAL A 178 10.05 -0.28 10.52
N GLN A 179 10.98 -1.11 10.97
CA GLN A 179 12.05 -0.74 11.88
C GLN A 179 13.33 -0.63 11.06
N ALA A 180 14.17 0.34 11.37
CA ALA A 180 15.46 0.46 10.70
C ALA A 180 16.58 0.57 11.73
N GLN A 181 17.63 -0.23 11.52
CA GLN A 181 18.99 0.15 11.85
C GLN A 181 19.63 0.64 10.56
N VAL A 182 19.61 1.95 10.33
CA VAL A 182 20.19 2.53 9.12
C VAL A 182 21.70 2.71 9.32
N GLN A 183 22.52 1.98 8.56
CA GLN A 183 23.90 2.37 8.28
C GLN A 183 23.94 2.99 6.88
N LEU A 184 24.06 4.31 6.82
CA LEU A 184 24.22 5.03 5.55
C LEU A 184 25.67 4.89 5.07
N THR A 185 25.86 4.18 3.95
CA THR A 185 27.10 4.24 3.17
C THR A 185 26.81 5.00 1.89
N VAL A 186 27.33 6.22 1.78
CA VAL A 186 27.20 7.04 0.55
C VAL A 186 28.28 6.59 -0.42
N VAL A 187 27.88 5.98 -1.54
CA VAL A 187 28.78 5.63 -2.64
C VAL A 187 28.61 6.68 -3.73
N TYR A 188 29.63 7.51 -3.94
CA TYR A 188 29.67 8.42 -5.07
C TYR A 188 30.02 7.65 -6.35
N PRO A 189 29.33 7.90 -7.48
CA PRO A 189 29.74 7.33 -8.75
C PRO A 189 31.14 7.82 -9.10
N GLN A 190 32.05 6.89 -9.38
CA GLN A 190 33.37 7.23 -9.89
C GLN A 190 33.18 7.84 -11.28
N THR A 191 33.40 9.14 -11.43
CA THR A 191 33.50 9.75 -12.75
C THR A 191 34.70 9.13 -13.45
N ALA A 192 34.48 8.53 -14.61
CA ALA A 192 35.58 8.07 -15.45
C ALA A 192 36.51 9.26 -15.71
N PRO A 193 37.84 9.13 -15.50
CA PRO A 193 38.77 10.20 -15.85
C PRO A 193 38.63 10.49 -17.34
N GLY A 194 38.37 11.76 -17.66
CA GLY A 194 38.20 12.22 -19.03
C GLY A 194 39.38 11.83 -19.91
N ILE A 195 39.08 11.35 -21.11
CA ILE A 195 40.02 11.15 -22.21
C ILE A 195 40.23 12.48 -22.92
#